data_AF-A0A2Z2M743-F1
#
_entry.id   AF-A0A2Z2M743-F1
#
_cell.length_a   1.000
_cell.length_b   1.000
_cell.length_c   1.000
_cell.angle_alpha   90.00
_cell.angle_beta   90.00
_cell.angle_gamma   90.00
#
_symmetry.space_group_name_H-M   'P 1'
#
loop_
_entity.id
_entity.type
_entity.pdbx_description
1 polymer ?
#
loop_
_entity_poly.entity_id
_entity_poly.type
_entity_poly.pdbx_seq_one_letter_code
_entity_poly.pdbx_strand_id
1 'polypeptide(L)' 'MEGIEYIYDEHGKVKGVIIPPELWEKIKAEFFEPSKYRGIYRGRKDLEKSLRELREEWERGF' A
#
# COMPACT_ATOMS: atom_id res chain seq x y z
N MET A 1 -12.77 12.59 -11.87
CA MET A 1 -11.80 12.17 -10.85
C MET A 1 -12.50 12.19 -9.50
N GLU A 2 -13.58 11.43 -9.37
CA GLU A 2 -14.32 11.35 -8.11
C GLU A 2 -13.65 10.27 -7.25
N GLY A 3 -13.38 10.60 -5.97
CA GLY A 3 -12.92 9.64 -4.97
C GLY A 3 -11.43 9.62 -4.64
N ILE A 4 -10.55 10.37 -5.32
CA ILE A 4 -9.17 10.54 -4.84
C ILE A 4 -9.15 11.61 -3.76
N GLU A 5 -8.66 11.26 -2.57
CA GLU A 5 -8.47 12.20 -1.47
C GLU A 5 -6.98 12.48 -1.26
N TYR A 6 -6.65 13.72 -0.92
CA TYR A 6 -5.28 14.15 -0.68
C TYR A 6 -5.10 14.49 0.78
N ILE A 7 -4.05 13.96 1.40
CA ILE A 7 -3.66 14.26 2.78
C ILE A 7 -2.63 15.38 2.72
N TYR A 8 -2.93 16.49 3.39
CA TYR A 8 -2.06 17.66 3.46
C TYR A 8 -1.40 17.76 4.84
N ASP A 9 -0.20 18.33 4.89
CA ASP A 9 0.44 18.75 6.13
C ASP A 9 -0.08 20.12 6.62
N GLU A 10 0.42 20.56 7.77
CA GLU A 10 0.06 21.84 8.40
C GLU A 10 0.42 23.08 7.56
N HIS A 11 1.27 22.91 6.53
CA HIS A 11 1.67 23.95 5.59
C HIS A 11 0.93 23.85 4.25
N GLY A 12 -0.04 22.94 4.12
CA GLY A 12 -0.80 22.73 2.90
C GLY A 12 -0.03 21.97 1.81
N LYS A 13 1.07 21.28 2.13
CA LYS A 13 1.76 20.40 1.18
C LYS A 13 1.16 18.99 1.22
N VAL A 14 1.03 18.37 0.05
CA VAL A 14 0.57 16.98 -0.05
C VAL A 14 1.59 16.05 0.60
N LYS A 15 1.16 15.35 1.65
CA LYS A 15 1.94 14.33 2.35
C LYS A 15 1.53 12.91 1.94
N GLY A 16 0.32 12.75 1.40
CA GLY A 16 -0.17 11.45 0.93
C GLY A 16 -1.40 11.57 0.06
N VAL A 17 -1.80 10.46 -0.53
CA VAL A 17 -3.01 10.36 -1.34
C VAL A 17 -3.73 9.05 -1.00
N ILE A 18 -5.05 9.10 -0.91
CA ILE A 18 -5.93 7.96 -0.73
C ILE A 18 -6.62 7.74 -2.07
N ILE A 19 -6.49 6.53 -2.61
CA ILE A 19 -7.00 6.16 -3.93
C ILE A 19 -8.01 5.02 -3.73
N PRO A 20 -9.23 5.13 -4.28
CA PRO A 20 -10.21 4.04 -4.22
C PRO A 20 -9.67 2.78 -4.89
N PRO A 21 -9.97 1.58 -4.38
CA PRO A 21 -9.46 0.32 -4.94
C PRO A 21 -9.72 0.16 -6.44
N GLU A 22 -10.89 0.58 -6.91
CA GLU A 22 -11.31 0.45 -8.31
C GLU A 22 -10.45 1.32 -9.25
N LEU A 23 -9.92 2.42 -8.72
CA LEU A 23 -9.03 3.32 -9.44
C LEU A 23 -7.57 2.89 -9.30
N TRP A 24 -7.18 2.43 -8.12
CA TRP A 24 -5.85 1.88 -7.86
C TRP A 24 -5.51 0.73 -8.80
N GLU A 25 -6.44 -0.21 -8.99
CA GLU A 25 -6.24 -1.37 -9.87
C GLU A 25 -5.93 -0.96 -11.32
N LYS A 26 -6.43 0.19 -11.77
CA LYS A 26 -6.20 0.71 -13.13
C LYS A 26 -4.84 1.39 -13.29
N ILE A 27 -4.36 2.06 -12.24
CA ILE A 27 -3.14 2.89 -12.30
C ILE A 27 -1.90 2.20 -11.70
N LYS A 28 -2.08 1.16 -10.87
CA LYS A 28 -0.98 0.52 -10.14
C LYS A 28 0.12 0.01 -11.05
N ALA A 29 -0.18 -0.46 -12.26
CA ALA A 29 0.83 -0.98 -13.18
C ALA A 29 1.80 0.11 -13.68
N GLU A 30 1.37 1.37 -13.71
CA GLU A 30 2.18 2.50 -14.19
C GLU A 30 3.07 3.09 -13.09
N PHE A 31 2.63 3.02 -11.83
CA PHE A 31 3.29 3.70 -10.70
C PHE A 31 3.87 2.75 -9.65
N PHE A 32 3.38 1.51 -9.59
CA PHE A 32 3.75 0.55 -8.57
C PHE A 32 4.47 -0.63 -9.21
N GLU A 33 5.80 -0.67 -9.05
CA GLU A 33 6.62 -1.80 -9.43
C GLU A 33 6.91 -2.65 -8.18
N PRO A 34 6.17 -3.75 -7.91
CA PRO A 34 6.29 -4.48 -6.65
C PRO A 34 7.70 -5.05 -6.43
N SER A 35 8.43 -5.30 -7.52
CA SER A 35 9.84 -5.71 -7.54
C SER A 35 10.77 -4.71 -6.85
N LYS A 36 10.48 -3.40 -6.90
CA LYS A 36 11.27 -2.36 -6.22
C LYS A 36 11.08 -2.38 -4.70
N TYR A 37 9.91 -2.83 -4.26
CA TYR A 37 9.59 -3.00 -2.83
C TYR A 37 9.87 -4.41 -2.31
N ARG A 38 10.33 -5.34 -3.16
CA ARG A 38 10.80 -6.69 -2.75
C ARG A 38 11.94 -6.66 -1.72
N GLY A 39 12.57 -5.50 -1.48
CA GLY A 39 13.49 -5.32 -0.35
C GLY A 39 12.89 -5.74 1.00
N ILE A 40 11.57 -5.56 1.20
CA ILE A 40 10.87 -5.94 2.45
C ILE A 40 10.80 -7.47 2.61
N TYR A 41 10.82 -8.21 1.50
CA TYR A 41 10.78 -9.68 1.47
C TYR A 41 12.13 -10.33 1.15
N ARG A 42 13.20 -9.55 0.94
CA ARG A 42 14.55 -10.08 0.72
C ARG A 42 15.01 -10.80 1.99
N GLY A 43 15.13 -12.12 1.91
CA GLY A 43 15.54 -12.99 3.03
C GLY A 43 14.40 -13.70 3.76
N ARG A 44 13.12 -13.38 3.48
CA ARG A 44 11.99 -14.20 3.96
C ARG A 44 11.86 -15.42 3.06
N LYS A 45 12.27 -16.59 3.56
CA LYS A 45 12.21 -17.87 2.83
C LYS A 45 10.79 -18.35 2.55
N ASP A 46 9.80 -17.87 3.30
CA ASP A 46 8.40 -18.28 3.19
C ASP A 46 7.49 -17.05 3.14
N LEU A 47 7.10 -16.72 1.91
CA LEU A 47 6.23 -15.58 1.61
C LEU A 47 4.80 -15.83 2.11
N GLU A 48 4.33 -17.08 2.07
CA GLU A 48 2.97 -17.45 2.44
C GLU A 48 2.75 -17.30 3.94
N LYS A 49 3.72 -17.77 4.74
CA LYS A 49 3.74 -17.53 6.19
C LYS A 49 3.74 -16.03 6.52
N SER A 50 4.55 -15.25 5.80
CA SER A 50 4.67 -13.80 6.02
C SER A 50 3.39 -13.04 5.72
N LEU A 51 2.69 -13.41 4.66
CA LEU A 51 1.39 -12.84 4.30
C LEU A 51 0.32 -13.20 5.34
N ARG A 52 0.35 -14.43 5.86
CA ARG A 52 -0.58 -14.87 6.90
C ARG A 52 -0.40 -14.09 8.20
N GLU A 53 0.84 -13.95 8.67
CA GLU A 53 1.16 -13.17 9.88
C GLU A 53 0.70 -11.71 9.74
N LEU A 54 0.95 -11.07 8.59
CA LEU A 54 0.52 -9.69 8.35
C LEU A 54 -1.00 -9.54 8.37
N ARG A 55 -1.71 -10.52 7.79
CA ARG A 55 -3.18 -10.56 7.76
C ARG A 55 -3.75 -10.81 9.15
N GLU A 56 -3.15 -11.71 9.93
CA GLU A 56 -3.51 -11.96 11.33
C GLU A 56 -3.30 -10.70 12.18
N GLU A 57 -2.20 -9.96 12.02
CA GLU A 57 -1.97 -8.69 12.72
C GLU A 57 -3.01 -7.61 12.34
N TRP A 58 -3.35 -7.50 11.05
CA TRP A 58 -4.36 -6.56 10.57
C TRP A 58 -5.77 -6.90 11.07
N GLU A 59 -6.14 -8.19 11.07
CA GLU A 59 -7.44 -8.67 11.56
C GLU A 59 -7.54 -8.63 13.09
N ARG A 60 -6.41 -8.55 13.81
CA ARG A 60 -6.39 -8.53 15.27
C ARG A 60 -7.05 -7.28 15.87
N GLY A 61 -7.20 -6.22 15.07
CA GLY A 61 -7.87 -4.99 15.47
C GLY A 61 -7.12 -4.23 16.57
N PHE A 62 -7.33 -2.92 16.62
CA PHE A 62 -7.12 -2.12 17.83
C PHE A 62 -8.28 -2.34 18.80
#